data_AF-A0A0K2TRN7-F1
#
_entry.id   AF-A0A0K2TRN7-F1
#
_cell.length_a   1.000
_cell.length_b   1.000
_cell.length_c   1.000
_cell.angle_alpha   90.00
_cell.angle_beta   90.00
_cell.angle_gamma   90.00
#
_symmetry.space_group_name_H-M   'P 1'
#
loop_
_entity.id
_entity.type
_entity.pdbx_description
1 polymer ?
#
loop_
_entity_poly.entity_id
_entity_poly.type
_entity_poly.pdbx_seq_one_letter_code
_entity_poly.pdbx_strand_id
1 'polypeptide(L)'
;MNKEFNKNLFTNSSTCSDVRGHLSGQQLPTWVQGVLLYNGPSGGLCNTSSRNIDSGYSSVSRKHWMDGLSMMSSFKIQEKGKYITFTKKNLRSDEYIREHEQGSGLGNHSTFSSSNIEYRTQIVDPNNYQISVYQSPGPMRRNIRRFKGEGSLPNYRSSSMEKLMMDEEARDNCNSSFYQFGDLVLATNETSFDRIVDPDTLETGDLIDMSHLFNMKSVRPLKDHNGDYYNLAASVVTGNKYHFIKFKRPSPEVNYKGDNFPTETKFISTIPSRFPNHIGYFHSFGMTDNYLIFCEQPMVYDVNKLKQHKDQGKSFRDCLEWMPGERNHFYIVDKNTGRNIEINYVTDRSYFFFNFVNCYESGEHVIVDMLTYDGPEIMDSMWVEKLKSSGSDFYGDSSTSRLMRFVLPLNYMEQGINLNFGQWNEATAIRNNDMINIRPKIITRDYGMENPKINPYFNFRRYNYTYVVGWMHGLHPRNTFSNSITKIDVDTGMTTVWKTGNEFEHPSEIVFVPNPSGTCEDDGVIISCVTNSRDRQGSFLVFLNACNMHEMARANFDEPIPFGSHTHFVQRFV
;
A
#
# COMPACT_ATOMS: atom_id res chain seq x y z
N MET A 1 21.18 25.37 12.31
CA MET A 1 21.08 24.26 13.27
C MET A 1 19.71 23.61 13.09
N ASN A 2 19.60 22.63 12.18
CA ASN A 2 18.35 21.88 12.01
C ASN A 2 18.23 20.92 13.20
N LYS A 3 17.29 21.18 14.11
CA LYS A 3 16.91 20.21 15.14
C LYS A 3 16.05 19.15 14.46
N GLU A 4 16.49 17.90 14.45
CA GLU A 4 15.66 16.76 14.02
C GLU A 4 14.45 16.66 14.97
N PHE A 5 13.25 16.97 14.45
CA PHE A 5 12.01 16.97 15.21
C PHE A 5 11.53 15.55 15.49
N ASN A 6 11.59 14.71 14.46
CA ASN A 6 11.18 13.31 14.46
C ASN A 6 12.39 12.36 14.51
N LYS A 7 13.39 12.70 15.35
CA LYS A 7 14.70 12.02 15.40
C LYS A 7 14.63 10.50 15.60
N ASN A 8 13.55 9.98 16.18
CA ASN A 8 13.41 8.56 16.52
C ASN A 8 12.44 7.79 15.62
N LEU A 9 11.86 8.40 14.57
CA LEU A 9 10.83 7.78 13.73
C LEU A 9 11.24 6.42 13.12
N PHE A 10 12.54 6.25 12.82
CA PHE A 10 13.05 5.06 12.13
C PHE A 10 14.12 4.29 12.90
N THR A 11 14.36 4.61 14.17
CA THR A 11 15.50 4.07 14.95
C THR A 11 15.16 2.81 15.75
N ASN A 12 13.98 2.20 15.48
CA ASN A 12 13.37 1.13 16.28
C ASN A 12 13.43 -0.24 15.58
N SER A 13 14.60 -0.64 15.06
CA SER A 13 14.76 -1.85 14.24
C SER A 13 15.11 -3.13 14.99
N SER A 14 15.29 -3.09 16.31
CA SER A 14 15.57 -4.29 17.13
C SER A 14 14.40 -5.25 17.12
N THR A 15 14.65 -6.55 16.94
CA THR A 15 13.60 -7.57 16.98
C THR A 15 13.20 -7.90 18.41
N CYS A 16 11.95 -8.32 18.61
CA CYS A 16 11.44 -8.79 19.89
C CYS A 16 10.40 -9.90 19.67
N SER A 17 10.09 -10.68 20.70
CA SER A 17 9.10 -11.76 20.60
C SER A 17 8.33 -11.92 21.90
N ASP A 18 7.00 -12.01 21.76
CA ASP A 18 6.04 -12.25 22.85
C ASP A 18 6.16 -11.28 24.03
N VAL A 19 6.48 -10.02 23.75
CA VAL A 19 6.56 -8.95 24.75
C VAL A 19 5.17 -8.67 25.28
N ARG A 20 5.05 -8.69 26.60
CA ARG A 20 3.76 -8.47 27.26
C ARG A 20 3.33 -7.00 27.15
N GLY A 21 2.11 -6.77 26.69
CA GLY A 21 1.50 -5.44 26.70
C GLY A 21 0.88 -5.08 28.05
N HIS A 22 1.07 -3.84 28.47
CA HIS A 22 0.41 -3.23 29.62
C HIS A 22 -0.87 -2.52 29.16
N LEU A 23 -2.01 -3.21 29.35
CA LEU A 23 -3.33 -2.69 28.98
C LEU A 23 -3.85 -1.73 30.06
N SER A 24 -4.34 -0.57 29.65
CA SER A 24 -5.04 0.40 30.50
C SER A 24 -6.33 0.85 29.83
N GLY A 25 -7.28 1.35 30.63
CA GLY A 25 -8.61 1.74 30.19
C GLY A 25 -9.67 0.68 30.50
N GLN A 26 -10.72 0.64 29.69
CA GLN A 26 -11.83 -0.30 29.82
C GLN A 26 -11.44 -1.70 29.35
N GLN A 27 -12.17 -2.71 29.81
CA GLN A 27 -12.01 -4.06 29.27
C GLN A 27 -12.47 -4.10 27.81
N LEU A 28 -11.63 -4.68 26.93
CA LEU A 28 -11.97 -4.85 25.52
C LEU A 28 -13.19 -5.77 25.35
N PRO A 29 -14.05 -5.54 24.35
CA PRO A 29 -15.14 -6.45 24.03
C PRO A 29 -14.61 -7.85 23.74
N THR A 30 -15.33 -8.88 24.22
CA THR A 30 -14.83 -10.26 24.19
C THR A 30 -14.65 -10.84 22.79
N TRP A 31 -15.28 -10.23 21.78
CA TRP A 31 -15.18 -10.62 20.37
C TRP A 31 -13.94 -10.01 19.67
N VAL A 32 -13.25 -9.04 20.29
CA VAL A 32 -11.98 -8.51 19.80
C VAL A 32 -10.87 -9.51 20.16
N GLN A 33 -10.66 -10.49 19.29
CA GLN A 33 -9.70 -11.56 19.48
C GLN A 33 -9.10 -12.00 18.13
N GLY A 34 -7.78 -12.09 18.06
CA GLY A 34 -7.09 -12.31 16.80
C GLY A 34 -5.66 -11.79 16.81
N VAL A 35 -5.12 -11.60 15.61
CA VAL A 35 -3.77 -11.06 15.41
C VAL A 35 -3.87 -9.82 14.53
N LEU A 36 -3.48 -8.67 15.09
CA LEU A 36 -3.21 -7.48 14.29
C LEU A 36 -1.80 -7.60 13.74
N LEU A 37 -1.69 -7.65 12.43
CA LEU A 37 -0.44 -7.58 11.68
C LEU A 37 -0.22 -6.15 11.22
N TYR A 38 1.01 -5.69 11.33
CA TYR A 38 1.43 -4.35 10.96
C TYR A 38 2.76 -4.42 10.23
N ASN A 39 2.84 -3.81 9.06
CA ASN A 39 4.04 -3.77 8.24
C ASN A 39 4.40 -2.32 7.93
N GLY A 40 5.68 -2.09 7.69
CA GLY A 40 6.11 -0.87 7.06
C GLY A 40 7.59 -0.87 6.73
N PRO A 41 7.98 0.07 5.85
CA PRO A 41 9.35 0.22 5.42
C PRO A 41 10.12 1.04 6.45
N SER A 42 10.46 0.42 7.59
CA SER A 42 11.20 1.09 8.68
C SER A 42 12.56 0.46 8.95
N GLY A 43 12.84 -0.73 8.41
CA GLY A 43 14.15 -1.37 8.53
C GLY A 43 15.21 -0.64 7.71
N GLY A 44 16.41 -0.48 8.26
CA GLY A 44 17.57 0.04 7.54
C GLY A 44 17.60 1.54 7.23
N LEU A 45 16.54 2.31 7.53
CA LEU A 45 16.44 3.75 7.20
C LEU A 45 17.33 4.67 8.08
N CYS A 46 17.96 4.16 9.14
CA CYS A 46 18.83 4.95 10.01
C CYS A 46 20.32 4.94 9.62
N ASN A 47 20.73 4.09 8.69
CA ASN A 47 22.14 3.98 8.27
C ASN A 47 22.47 4.91 7.09
N THR A 48 21.97 6.15 7.12
CA THR A 48 22.25 7.15 6.08
C THR A 48 23.66 7.75 6.18
N SER A 49 24.50 7.35 7.14
CA SER A 49 25.82 7.98 7.35
C SER A 49 26.92 7.16 8.05
N SER A 50 26.84 5.83 8.18
CA SER A 50 27.94 5.05 8.77
C SER A 50 28.66 4.19 7.75
N ARG A 51 29.84 4.63 7.30
CA ARG A 51 30.90 3.68 6.95
C ARG A 51 31.13 2.83 8.20
N ASN A 52 30.75 1.56 8.19
CA ASN A 52 31.24 0.62 9.20
C ASN A 52 32.71 0.38 8.88
N ILE A 53 33.59 1.10 9.59
CA ILE A 53 35.04 1.06 9.41
C ILE A 53 35.60 -0.33 9.73
N ASP A 54 34.90 -1.12 10.56
CA ASP A 54 35.36 -2.44 10.98
C ASP A 54 34.99 -3.59 10.03
N SER A 55 34.06 -3.39 9.09
CA SER A 55 33.64 -4.45 8.15
C SER A 55 34.01 -4.19 6.69
N GLY A 56 34.49 -2.99 6.33
CA GLY A 56 34.88 -2.68 4.94
C GLY A 56 33.72 -2.61 3.93
N TYR A 57 32.47 -2.71 4.37
CA TYR A 57 31.27 -2.69 3.53
C TYR A 57 30.48 -1.38 3.70
N SER A 58 30.06 -0.74 2.60
CA SER A 58 29.19 0.44 2.65
C SER A 58 27.74 0.04 2.88
N SER A 59 27.12 0.56 3.94
CA SER A 59 25.68 0.40 4.17
C SER A 59 24.87 1.05 3.04
N VAL A 60 23.80 0.40 2.60
CA VAL A 60 22.85 0.98 1.64
C VAL A 60 22.15 2.16 2.31
N SER A 61 22.47 3.39 1.88
CA SER A 61 21.76 4.62 2.21
C SER A 61 20.39 4.61 1.56
N ARG A 62 19.37 4.23 2.33
CA ARG A 62 17.95 4.30 1.94
C ARG A 62 17.44 5.72 2.17
N LYS A 63 17.23 6.46 1.10
CA LYS A 63 16.92 7.91 1.13
C LYS A 63 15.42 8.19 1.21
N HIS A 64 14.60 7.34 0.61
CA HIS A 64 13.15 7.47 0.58
C HIS A 64 12.47 6.48 1.53
N TRP A 65 11.35 6.88 2.15
CA TRP A 65 10.66 6.02 3.11
C TRP A 65 10.22 4.68 2.49
N MET A 66 9.74 4.67 1.24
CA MET A 66 9.40 3.43 0.50
C MET A 66 10.56 2.45 0.30
N ASP A 67 11.81 2.91 0.43
CA ASP A 67 12.97 2.00 0.35
C ASP A 67 13.09 1.15 1.62
N GLY A 68 12.59 1.54 2.78
CA GLY A 68 12.86 0.83 4.03
C GLY A 68 12.57 -0.68 3.96
N LEU A 69 13.42 -1.49 4.59
CA LEU A 69 13.20 -2.93 4.68
C LEU A 69 11.92 -3.22 5.50
N SER A 70 11.22 -4.29 5.14
CA SER A 70 10.01 -4.71 5.84
C SER A 70 10.32 -5.05 7.30
N MET A 71 9.71 -4.27 8.20
CA MET A 71 9.66 -4.56 9.63
C MET A 71 8.24 -4.98 9.98
N MET A 72 8.05 -6.27 10.18
CA MET A 72 6.76 -6.85 10.52
C MET A 72 6.55 -6.80 12.03
N SER A 73 5.34 -6.47 12.44
CA SER A 73 4.88 -6.45 13.82
C SER A 73 3.58 -7.24 13.92
N SER A 74 3.42 -8.01 15.01
CA SER A 74 2.18 -8.70 15.34
C SER A 74 1.78 -8.37 16.77
N PHE A 75 0.49 -8.08 16.95
CA PHE A 75 -0.15 -7.89 18.25
C PHE A 75 -1.23 -8.96 18.40
N LYS A 76 -0.95 -9.98 19.22
CA LYS A 76 -1.89 -11.08 19.47
C LYS A 76 -2.81 -10.68 20.61
N ILE A 77 -4.10 -10.56 20.33
CA ILE A 77 -5.14 -10.24 21.30
C ILE A 77 -5.79 -11.55 21.73
N GLN A 78 -5.67 -11.90 23.00
CA GLN A 78 -5.94 -13.23 23.55
C GLN A 78 -6.86 -13.17 24.77
N GLU A 79 -7.44 -14.34 25.09
CA GLU A 79 -8.36 -14.55 26.21
C GLU A 79 -9.46 -13.49 26.29
N LYS A 80 -10.20 -13.31 25.19
CA LYS A 80 -11.32 -12.36 25.11
C LYS A 80 -10.89 -10.92 25.42
N GLY A 81 -9.76 -10.51 24.85
CA GLY A 81 -9.24 -9.13 24.94
C GLY A 81 -8.50 -8.80 26.23
N LYS A 82 -8.18 -9.78 27.10
CA LYS A 82 -7.48 -9.55 28.37
C LYS A 82 -5.96 -9.51 28.23
N TYR A 83 -5.41 -10.13 27.20
CA TYR A 83 -3.98 -10.34 27.02
C TYR A 83 -3.55 -9.86 25.65
N ILE A 84 -2.52 -9.01 25.60
CA ILE A 84 -1.90 -8.59 24.34
C ILE A 84 -0.42 -8.90 24.42
N THR A 85 0.11 -9.55 23.38
CA THR A 85 1.55 -9.78 23.21
C THR A 85 2.03 -9.18 21.90
N PHE A 86 3.22 -8.60 21.92
CA PHE A 86 3.85 -7.93 20.78
C PHE A 86 5.11 -8.69 20.33
N THR A 87 5.18 -8.97 19.03
CA THR A 87 6.36 -9.55 18.38
C THR A 87 6.72 -8.68 17.18
N LYS A 88 8.01 -8.46 16.97
CA LYS A 88 8.53 -7.67 15.84
C LYS A 88 9.74 -8.34 15.22
N LYS A 89 9.71 -8.56 13.90
CA LYS A 89 10.79 -9.21 13.14
C LYS A 89 10.96 -8.54 11.77
N ASN A 90 12.19 -8.51 11.27
CA ASN A 90 12.42 -8.22 9.86
C ASN A 90 11.84 -9.36 9.01
N LEU A 91 11.27 -9.02 7.85
CA LEU A 91 11.00 -10.03 6.83
C LEU A 91 12.36 -10.51 6.29
N ARG A 92 12.65 -11.81 6.42
CA ARG A 92 13.88 -12.42 5.89
C ARG A 92 13.73 -12.70 4.39
N SER A 93 13.42 -11.64 3.64
CA SER A 93 13.40 -11.59 2.18
C SER A 93 14.80 -11.83 1.61
N ASP A 94 14.88 -12.13 0.32
CA ASP A 94 16.18 -12.28 -0.34
C ASP A 94 16.92 -10.93 -0.33
N GLU A 95 16.22 -9.80 -0.48
CA GLU A 95 16.79 -8.46 -0.31
C GLU A 95 17.38 -8.25 1.09
N TYR A 96 16.64 -8.60 2.15
CA TYR A 96 17.13 -8.47 3.53
C TYR A 96 18.38 -9.33 3.76
N ILE A 97 18.36 -10.58 3.31
CA ILE A 97 19.47 -11.52 3.51
C ILE A 97 20.72 -11.02 2.77
N ARG A 98 20.60 -10.59 1.52
CA ARG A 98 21.72 -10.04 0.73
C ARG A 98 22.37 -8.86 1.45
N GLU A 99 21.57 -7.92 1.93
CA GLU A 99 22.07 -6.68 2.51
C GLU A 99 22.62 -6.86 3.93
N HIS A 100 21.89 -7.57 4.79
CA HIS A 100 22.18 -7.63 6.23
C HIS A 100 22.90 -8.90 6.68
N GLU A 101 22.66 -10.05 6.04
CA GLU A 101 23.28 -11.31 6.43
C GLU A 101 24.54 -11.59 5.60
N GLN A 102 24.55 -11.19 4.33
CA GLN A 102 25.65 -11.41 3.39
C GLN A 102 26.53 -10.16 3.17
N GLY A 103 26.08 -8.97 3.57
CA GLY A 103 26.84 -7.73 3.43
C GLY A 103 27.09 -7.30 1.98
N SER A 104 26.29 -7.77 1.03
CA SER A 104 26.55 -7.62 -0.42
C SER A 104 26.06 -6.28 -1.00
N GLY A 105 25.56 -5.36 -0.17
CA GLY A 105 24.95 -4.11 -0.63
C GLY A 105 23.77 -4.35 -1.59
N LEU A 106 23.45 -3.37 -2.44
CA LEU A 106 22.39 -3.52 -3.44
C LEU A 106 22.81 -4.38 -4.66
N GLY A 107 24.05 -4.85 -4.80
CA GLY A 107 24.49 -5.69 -5.94
C GLY A 107 24.33 -5.04 -7.33
N ASN A 108 23.36 -5.53 -8.13
CA ASN A 108 22.90 -4.93 -9.40
C ASN A 108 21.43 -4.42 -9.32
N HIS A 109 20.86 -4.35 -8.11
CA HIS A 109 19.49 -3.92 -7.85
C HIS A 109 19.32 -2.40 -7.77
N SER A 110 18.07 -1.99 -7.84
CA SER A 110 17.58 -0.66 -7.54
C SER A 110 16.41 -0.81 -6.57
N THR A 111 16.34 0.06 -5.57
CA THR A 111 15.14 0.25 -4.75
C THR A 111 14.26 1.31 -5.40
N PHE A 112 13.18 1.73 -4.74
CA PHE A 112 12.34 2.80 -5.25
C PHE A 112 13.17 4.05 -5.56
N SER A 113 14.07 4.48 -4.66
CA SER A 113 14.82 5.73 -4.81
C SER A 113 16.35 5.61 -4.92
N SER A 114 16.90 4.41 -4.77
CA SER A 114 18.35 4.19 -4.72
C SER A 114 18.82 3.21 -5.80
N SER A 115 20.04 3.39 -6.30
CA SER A 115 20.66 2.53 -7.31
C SER A 115 22.12 2.20 -6.96
N ASN A 116 22.70 1.16 -7.58
CA ASN A 116 24.07 0.73 -7.28
C ASN A 116 25.19 1.68 -7.75
N ILE A 117 25.00 2.45 -8.83
CA ILE A 117 26.09 3.27 -9.37
C ILE A 117 26.43 4.44 -8.43
N GLU A 118 25.46 4.96 -7.66
CA GLU A 118 25.72 5.96 -6.62
C GLU A 118 26.82 5.51 -5.64
N TYR A 119 26.92 4.21 -5.34
CA TYR A 119 27.94 3.64 -4.44
C TYR A 119 29.32 3.52 -5.10
N ARG A 120 29.40 3.25 -6.40
CA ARG A 120 30.68 3.15 -7.12
C ARG A 120 31.42 4.49 -7.17
N THR A 121 30.71 5.61 -7.29
CA THR A 121 31.31 6.95 -7.37
C THR A 121 31.91 7.47 -6.05
N GLN A 122 31.59 6.86 -4.90
CA GLN A 122 32.17 7.24 -3.61
C GLN A 122 33.44 6.43 -3.23
N ILE A 123 33.78 5.42 -4.03
CA ILE A 123 34.95 4.55 -3.84
C ILE A 123 35.93 4.83 -4.98
N VAL A 124 36.59 5.98 -4.96
CA VAL A 124 37.75 6.23 -5.82
C VAL A 124 38.97 6.41 -4.93
N ASP A 125 39.58 5.30 -4.54
CA ASP A 125 41.03 5.25 -4.32
C ASP A 125 41.63 4.75 -5.66
N PRO A 126 42.44 5.56 -6.36
CA PRO A 126 42.97 5.20 -7.69
C PRO A 126 43.87 3.98 -7.72
N ASN A 127 44.32 3.46 -6.56
CA ASN A 127 45.45 2.52 -6.50
C ASN A 127 45.09 1.06 -6.19
N ASN A 128 43.82 0.70 -5.97
CA ASN A 128 43.43 -0.68 -5.63
C ASN A 128 42.26 -1.19 -6.48
N TYR A 129 42.51 -1.46 -7.76
CA TYR A 129 41.61 -2.25 -8.60
C TYR A 129 41.87 -3.76 -8.37
N GLN A 130 41.14 -4.37 -7.44
CA GLN A 130 40.79 -5.79 -7.54
C GLN A 130 39.28 -5.91 -7.68
N ILE A 131 38.83 -6.11 -8.93
CA ILE A 131 37.46 -6.50 -9.22
C ILE A 131 37.34 -7.97 -8.81
N SER A 132 36.83 -8.22 -7.61
CA SER A 132 36.25 -9.52 -7.30
C SER A 132 34.90 -9.60 -7.99
N VAL A 133 34.85 -10.33 -9.12
CA VAL A 133 33.59 -10.80 -9.69
C VAL A 133 33.04 -11.81 -8.70
N TYR A 134 32.26 -11.35 -7.72
CA TYR A 134 31.58 -12.25 -6.81
C TYR A 134 30.48 -12.95 -7.61
N GLN A 135 30.63 -14.26 -7.84
CA GLN A 135 29.52 -15.09 -8.31
C GLN A 135 28.47 -15.09 -7.20
N SER A 136 27.25 -14.61 -7.49
CA SER A 136 26.12 -14.73 -6.56
C SER A 136 26.07 -16.18 -6.06
N PRO A 137 26.14 -16.43 -4.74
CA PRO A 137 25.82 -17.75 -4.23
C PRO A 137 24.38 -18.03 -4.67
N GLY A 138 24.17 -19.16 -5.35
CA GLY A 138 22.85 -19.54 -5.88
C GLY A 138 21.76 -19.46 -4.79
N PRO A 139 20.48 -19.29 -5.18
CA PRO A 139 19.39 -19.06 -4.24
C PRO A 139 19.43 -20.10 -3.12
N MET A 140 19.51 -19.62 -1.87
CA MET A 140 19.50 -20.47 -0.69
C MET A 140 18.21 -21.31 -0.73
N ARG A 141 18.32 -22.64 -0.74
CA ARG A 141 17.21 -23.61 -0.93
C ARG A 141 15.96 -23.23 -0.13
N ARG A 142 15.03 -22.52 -0.75
CA ARG A 142 13.67 -22.26 -0.27
C ARG A 142 12.72 -22.51 -1.43
N ASN A 143 11.52 -23.01 -1.14
CA ASN A 143 10.58 -23.37 -2.20
C ASN A 143 10.06 -22.09 -2.87
N ILE A 144 10.20 -22.03 -4.20
CA ILE A 144 9.59 -20.99 -5.03
C ILE A 144 8.24 -21.53 -5.51
N ARG A 145 7.16 -20.85 -5.14
CA ARG A 145 5.81 -21.17 -5.60
C ARG A 145 5.45 -20.27 -6.77
N ARG A 146 4.81 -20.83 -7.79
CA ARG A 146 4.41 -20.10 -9.00
C ARG A 146 2.94 -20.34 -9.28
N PHE A 147 2.23 -19.26 -9.60
CA PHE A 147 0.94 -19.37 -10.26
C PHE A 147 1.11 -19.86 -11.71
N LYS A 148 0.02 -20.23 -12.35
CA LYS A 148 -0.19 -20.69 -13.71
C LYS A 148 -1.33 -19.82 -14.24
N GLY A 149 -1.10 -19.17 -15.37
CA GLY A 149 -2.16 -18.40 -16.04
C GLY A 149 -3.03 -19.34 -16.87
N GLU A 150 -4.36 -19.27 -16.70
CA GLU A 150 -5.31 -19.81 -17.67
C GLU A 150 -5.66 -18.73 -18.71
N GLY A 151 -5.33 -18.97 -19.98
CA GLY A 151 -5.61 -18.05 -21.10
C GLY A 151 -4.41 -17.85 -22.03
N SER A 152 -4.66 -17.75 -23.34
CA SER A 152 -3.64 -17.69 -24.40
C SER A 152 -2.84 -16.38 -24.39
N LEU A 153 -1.75 -16.32 -23.62
CA LEU A 153 -0.65 -15.42 -23.88
C LEU A 153 0.41 -16.18 -24.70
N PRO A 154 0.82 -15.69 -25.89
CA PRO A 154 1.83 -16.37 -26.69
C PRO A 154 3.15 -16.48 -25.92
N ASN A 155 3.65 -17.70 -25.78
CA ASN A 155 5.01 -17.98 -25.33
C ASN A 155 6.01 -17.56 -26.43
N TYR A 156 6.26 -16.27 -26.60
CA TYR A 156 7.37 -15.78 -27.41
C TYR A 156 8.42 -15.18 -26.48
N ARG A 157 9.51 -15.92 -26.22
CA ARG A 157 10.61 -15.51 -25.35
C ARG A 157 11.86 -15.28 -26.17
N SER A 158 12.38 -14.06 -26.18
CA SER A 158 13.77 -13.78 -26.58
C SER A 158 14.66 -13.69 -25.33
N SER A 159 15.96 -13.95 -25.47
CA SER A 159 16.95 -13.86 -24.37
C SER A 159 17.06 -12.46 -23.76
N SER A 160 16.76 -11.42 -24.53
CA SER A 160 16.67 -10.03 -24.06
C SER A 160 15.37 -9.75 -23.28
N MET A 161 14.28 -10.48 -23.57
CA MET A 161 13.04 -10.42 -22.80
C MET A 161 13.12 -11.18 -21.47
N GLU A 162 13.91 -12.25 -21.38
CA GLU A 162 14.21 -12.91 -20.10
C GLU A 162 14.91 -11.95 -19.13
N LYS A 163 15.88 -11.16 -19.58
CA LYS A 163 16.57 -10.16 -18.73
C LYS A 163 15.71 -9.02 -18.18
N LEU A 164 14.57 -8.73 -18.83
CA LEU A 164 13.64 -7.66 -18.45
C LEU A 164 12.48 -8.20 -17.57
N MET A 165 12.07 -9.46 -17.81
CA MET A 165 11.05 -10.19 -17.03
C MET A 165 11.61 -10.79 -15.75
N MET A 166 12.79 -11.39 -15.87
CA MET A 166 13.56 -11.97 -14.79
C MET A 166 14.57 -10.92 -14.39
N ASP A 167 14.20 -10.11 -13.39
CA ASP A 167 15.22 -9.83 -12.40
C ASP A 167 15.69 -11.21 -11.94
N GLU A 168 16.91 -11.63 -12.30
CA GLU A 168 17.44 -12.95 -11.93
C GLU A 168 17.42 -13.16 -10.40
N GLU A 169 17.18 -12.09 -9.62
CA GLU A 169 17.04 -12.11 -8.18
C GLU A 169 15.76 -11.36 -7.74
N ALA A 170 14.99 -11.97 -6.84
CA ALA A 170 13.67 -11.50 -6.44
C ALA A 170 13.71 -10.11 -5.75
N ARG A 171 12.73 -9.25 -6.09
CA ARG A 171 12.43 -7.98 -5.44
C ARG A 171 11.30 -8.15 -4.45
N ASP A 172 11.61 -8.84 -3.37
CA ASP A 172 10.67 -9.46 -2.43
C ASP A 172 10.69 -8.82 -1.04
N ASN A 173 11.14 -7.56 -0.92
CA ASN A 173 11.12 -6.80 0.34
C ASN A 173 9.73 -6.80 1.00
N CYS A 174 8.64 -6.87 0.21
CA CYS A 174 7.25 -7.01 0.70
C CYS A 174 6.93 -6.10 1.91
N ASN A 175 7.40 -4.85 1.85
CA ASN A 175 7.34 -3.86 2.93
C ASN A 175 6.06 -3.02 2.94
N SER A 176 5.10 -3.35 2.06
CA SER A 176 3.87 -2.60 1.92
C SER A 176 2.81 -3.19 2.83
N SER A 177 2.07 -4.22 2.42
CA SER A 177 0.84 -4.66 3.11
C SER A 177 0.84 -6.15 3.42
N PHE A 178 -0.26 -6.61 4.02
CA PHE A 178 -0.59 -8.02 4.19
C PHE A 178 -1.96 -8.31 3.59
N TYR A 179 -2.14 -9.51 3.07
CA TYR A 179 -3.46 -10.06 2.77
C TYR A 179 -3.54 -11.53 3.16
N GLN A 180 -4.74 -11.97 3.50
CA GLN A 180 -5.01 -13.37 3.83
C GLN A 180 -5.64 -14.07 2.63
N PHE A 181 -5.13 -15.24 2.27
CA PHE A 181 -5.73 -16.16 1.29
C PHE A 181 -5.89 -17.53 1.94
N GLY A 182 -7.12 -17.88 2.32
CA GLY A 182 -7.39 -19.11 3.06
C GLY A 182 -6.74 -19.05 4.45
N ASP A 183 -5.96 -20.06 4.79
CA ASP A 183 -5.12 -20.11 6.01
C ASP A 183 -3.73 -19.48 5.84
N LEU A 184 -3.40 -18.99 4.64
CA LEU A 184 -2.15 -18.27 4.37
C LEU A 184 -2.28 -16.78 4.64
N VAL A 185 -1.20 -16.22 5.18
CA VAL A 185 -0.97 -14.77 5.27
C VAL A 185 0.22 -14.43 4.39
N LEU A 186 0.05 -13.43 3.54
CA LEU A 186 1.02 -13.02 2.53
C LEU A 186 1.43 -11.57 2.80
N ALA A 187 2.74 -11.34 2.98
CA ALA A 187 3.34 -10.01 2.90
C ALA A 187 3.53 -9.64 1.42
N THR A 188 3.24 -8.40 1.05
CA THR A 188 3.22 -7.96 -0.36
C THR A 188 3.82 -6.57 -0.58
N ASN A 189 4.13 -6.27 -1.84
CA ASN A 189 4.57 -4.99 -2.37
C ASN A 189 4.05 -4.79 -3.82
N GLU A 190 4.50 -3.72 -4.48
CA GLU A 190 4.10 -3.37 -5.85
C GLU A 190 4.82 -4.17 -6.96
N THR A 191 5.66 -5.15 -6.61
CA THR A 191 6.33 -6.03 -7.57
C THR A 191 5.51 -7.29 -7.84
N SER A 192 6.02 -8.21 -8.66
CA SER A 192 5.39 -9.50 -8.91
C SER A 192 5.70 -10.58 -7.84
N PHE A 193 6.29 -10.19 -6.72
CA PHE A 193 6.68 -11.11 -5.64
C PHE A 193 5.87 -10.88 -4.37
N ASP A 194 5.53 -11.97 -3.67
CA ASP A 194 4.97 -11.97 -2.31
C ASP A 194 5.73 -12.97 -1.42
N ARG A 195 5.60 -12.85 -0.10
CA ARG A 195 6.17 -13.79 0.88
C ARG A 195 5.09 -14.33 1.79
N ILE A 196 5.05 -15.65 1.98
CA ILE A 196 4.24 -16.24 3.05
C ILE A 196 4.84 -15.85 4.40
N VAL A 197 4.00 -15.52 5.37
CA VAL A 197 4.41 -15.18 6.73
C VAL A 197 3.53 -15.92 7.73
N ASP A 198 4.14 -16.49 8.77
CA ASP A 198 3.40 -17.00 9.91
C ASP A 198 2.88 -15.83 10.78
N PRO A 199 1.56 -15.66 10.97
CA PRO A 199 1.03 -14.51 11.69
C PRO A 199 1.33 -14.53 13.21
N ASP A 200 1.60 -15.70 13.80
CA ASP A 200 1.86 -15.84 15.23
C ASP A 200 3.33 -15.59 15.61
N THR A 201 4.24 -16.04 14.75
CA THR A 201 5.69 -16.02 15.00
C THR A 201 6.43 -15.00 14.15
N LEU A 202 5.79 -14.46 13.10
CA LEU A 202 6.39 -13.63 12.05
C LEU A 202 7.54 -14.31 11.30
N GLU A 203 7.57 -15.65 11.27
CA GLU A 203 8.54 -16.39 10.46
C GLU A 203 8.25 -16.21 8.96
N THR A 204 9.31 -15.93 8.20
CA THR A 204 9.25 -15.78 6.74
C THR A 204 9.26 -17.15 6.06
N GLY A 205 8.25 -17.42 5.26
CA GLY A 205 8.08 -18.65 4.49
C GLY A 205 8.45 -18.53 3.01
N ASP A 206 7.75 -19.32 2.18
CA ASP A 206 8.00 -19.46 0.75
C ASP A 206 7.86 -18.13 -0.02
N LEU A 207 8.65 -18.00 -1.09
CA LEU A 207 8.51 -16.93 -2.09
C LEU A 207 7.41 -17.28 -3.07
N ILE A 208 6.51 -16.34 -3.32
CA ILE A 208 5.50 -16.42 -4.37
C ILE A 208 5.98 -15.60 -5.56
N ASP A 209 6.24 -16.27 -6.68
CA ASP A 209 6.77 -15.68 -7.91
C ASP A 209 5.68 -15.62 -8.99
N MET A 210 5.19 -14.41 -9.26
CA MET A 210 4.25 -14.10 -10.35
C MET A 210 4.92 -13.35 -11.50
N SER A 211 6.25 -13.27 -11.54
CA SER A 211 7.00 -12.47 -12.54
C SER A 211 6.80 -12.93 -13.98
N HIS A 212 6.43 -14.20 -14.15
CA HIS A 212 6.10 -14.77 -15.46
C HIS A 212 4.69 -14.39 -15.96
N LEU A 213 3.83 -13.81 -15.11
CA LEU A 213 2.48 -13.35 -15.45
C LEU A 213 2.44 -11.84 -15.73
N PHE A 214 3.12 -11.05 -14.91
CA PHE A 214 3.12 -9.59 -14.98
C PHE A 214 4.34 -9.02 -14.23
N ASN A 215 4.61 -7.73 -14.41
CA ASN A 215 5.79 -7.06 -13.83
C ASN A 215 5.50 -6.36 -12.49
N MET A 216 4.27 -5.88 -12.31
CA MET A 216 3.84 -5.11 -11.13
C MET A 216 2.39 -5.41 -10.78
N LYS A 217 2.01 -5.23 -9.51
CA LYS A 217 0.65 -5.43 -9.02
C LYS A 217 0.31 -4.45 -7.91
N SER A 218 -0.97 -4.21 -7.67
CA SER A 218 -1.38 -3.40 -6.53
C SER A 218 -1.12 -4.15 -5.22
N VAL A 219 -0.85 -3.41 -4.15
CA VAL A 219 -0.45 -3.96 -2.83
C VAL A 219 -1.61 -4.57 -2.05
N ARG A 220 -2.84 -4.49 -2.57
CA ARG A 220 -4.06 -4.95 -1.87
C ARG A 220 -5.02 -5.64 -2.83
N PRO A 221 -4.95 -6.97 -2.94
CA PRO A 221 -6.03 -7.72 -3.54
C PRO A 221 -7.36 -7.43 -2.83
N LEU A 222 -8.43 -7.19 -3.59
CA LEU A 222 -9.77 -6.99 -3.06
C LEU A 222 -10.51 -8.33 -3.03
N LYS A 223 -11.03 -8.71 -1.87
CA LYS A 223 -11.81 -9.93 -1.67
C LYS A 223 -13.30 -9.61 -1.75
N ASP A 224 -14.01 -10.16 -2.73
CA ASP A 224 -15.45 -9.95 -2.88
C ASP A 224 -16.29 -10.75 -1.86
N HIS A 225 -17.60 -10.52 -1.86
CA HIS A 225 -18.54 -11.20 -0.97
C HIS A 225 -18.66 -12.72 -1.20
N ASN A 226 -18.25 -13.22 -2.38
CA ASN A 226 -18.20 -14.65 -2.70
C ASN A 226 -16.89 -15.30 -2.21
N GLY A 227 -15.93 -14.49 -1.77
CA GLY A 227 -14.62 -14.88 -1.29
C GLY A 227 -13.55 -14.93 -2.37
N ASP A 228 -13.86 -14.55 -3.60
CA ASP A 228 -12.90 -14.47 -4.70
C ASP A 228 -12.03 -13.21 -4.54
N TYR A 229 -10.76 -13.31 -4.92
CA TYR A 229 -9.81 -12.20 -4.81
C TYR A 229 -9.54 -11.63 -6.20
N TYR A 230 -9.49 -10.31 -6.27
CA TYR A 230 -9.20 -9.55 -7.48
C TYR A 230 -7.97 -8.70 -7.23
N ASN A 231 -7.13 -8.51 -8.24
CA ASN A 231 -6.03 -7.55 -8.19
C ASN A 231 -5.87 -6.85 -9.55
N LEU A 232 -5.30 -5.65 -9.52
CA LEU A 232 -4.82 -4.95 -10.70
C LEU A 232 -3.32 -5.22 -10.85
N ALA A 233 -2.92 -5.69 -12.03
CA ALA A 233 -1.53 -5.95 -12.38
C ALA A 233 -1.17 -5.23 -13.68
N ALA A 234 0.12 -5.11 -13.96
CA ALA A 234 0.56 -4.56 -15.24
C ALA A 234 1.82 -5.22 -15.78
N SER A 235 1.87 -5.23 -17.11
CA SER A 235 2.96 -5.76 -17.91
C SER A 235 3.57 -4.63 -18.72
N VAL A 236 4.89 -4.55 -18.73
CA VAL A 236 5.65 -3.61 -19.58
C VAL A 236 6.45 -4.35 -20.66
N VAL A 237 6.60 -5.67 -20.52
CA VAL A 237 7.40 -6.47 -21.47
C VAL A 237 6.53 -7.02 -22.60
N THR A 238 5.33 -7.52 -22.32
CA THR A 238 4.37 -8.02 -23.33
C THR A 238 3.51 -6.91 -23.93
N GLY A 239 4.02 -5.67 -23.89
CA GLY A 239 3.32 -4.42 -24.18
C GLY A 239 2.78 -3.75 -22.92
N ASN A 240 2.70 -2.42 -22.94
CA ASN A 240 2.23 -1.58 -21.82
C ASN A 240 0.73 -1.82 -21.60
N LYS A 241 0.39 -2.73 -20.68
CA LYS A 241 -0.97 -3.20 -20.47
C LYS A 241 -1.24 -3.39 -18.99
N TYR A 242 -2.45 -3.07 -18.58
CA TYR A 242 -3.00 -3.42 -17.28
C TYR A 242 -3.88 -4.66 -17.40
N HIS A 243 -3.93 -5.43 -16.33
CA HIS A 243 -4.65 -6.68 -16.24
C HIS A 243 -5.45 -6.70 -14.95
N PHE A 244 -6.76 -6.90 -15.06
CA PHE A 244 -7.53 -7.37 -13.92
C PHE A 244 -7.33 -8.88 -13.79
N ILE A 245 -6.77 -9.31 -12.67
CA ILE A 245 -6.55 -10.72 -12.37
C ILE A 245 -7.47 -11.18 -11.24
N LYS A 246 -7.84 -12.46 -11.29
CA LYS A 246 -8.67 -13.11 -10.29
C LYS A 246 -7.97 -14.34 -9.74
N PHE A 247 -7.93 -14.45 -8.43
CA PHE A 247 -7.64 -15.68 -7.69
C PHE A 247 -8.95 -16.21 -7.15
N LYS A 248 -9.26 -17.47 -7.48
CA LYS A 248 -10.47 -18.11 -7.01
C LYS A 248 -10.44 -18.23 -5.49
N ARG A 249 -11.61 -18.11 -4.86
CA ARG A 249 -11.76 -18.25 -3.42
C ARG A 249 -11.08 -19.53 -2.91
N PRO A 250 -10.37 -19.45 -1.79
CA PRO A 250 -9.75 -20.62 -1.18
C PRO A 250 -10.83 -21.63 -0.77
N SER A 251 -10.55 -22.92 -0.96
CA SER A 251 -11.40 -23.99 -0.44
C SER A 251 -11.20 -24.09 1.08
N PRO A 252 -12.27 -24.09 1.89
CA PRO A 252 -12.16 -24.20 3.33
C PRO A 252 -11.61 -25.55 3.81
N GLU A 253 -11.65 -26.58 2.96
CA GLU A 253 -11.16 -27.93 3.26
C GLU A 253 -9.66 -28.08 2.98
N VAL A 254 -9.05 -27.12 2.30
CA VAL A 254 -7.64 -27.17 1.90
C VAL A 254 -6.81 -26.40 2.92
N ASN A 255 -5.87 -27.10 3.55
CA ASN A 255 -4.77 -26.47 4.27
C ASN A 255 -3.69 -26.12 3.25
N TYR A 256 -3.52 -24.82 2.98
CA TYR A 256 -2.62 -24.34 1.95
C TYR A 256 -1.19 -24.35 2.47
N LYS A 257 -0.55 -25.53 2.44
CA LYS A 257 0.87 -25.73 2.76
C LYS A 257 1.51 -26.67 1.76
N GLY A 258 2.82 -26.56 1.60
CA GLY A 258 3.53 -27.41 0.66
C GLY A 258 2.92 -27.29 -0.74
N ASP A 259 2.61 -28.42 -1.37
CA ASP A 259 2.17 -28.47 -2.76
C ASP A 259 0.70 -28.10 -2.99
N ASN A 260 -0.08 -27.85 -1.93
CA ASN A 260 -1.47 -27.43 -2.02
C ASN A 260 -1.66 -25.93 -2.29
N PHE A 261 -0.57 -25.18 -2.53
CA PHE A 261 -0.61 -23.73 -2.78
C PHE A 261 -1.50 -23.38 -3.99
N PRO A 262 -2.30 -22.29 -3.95
CA PRO A 262 -3.09 -21.89 -5.11
C PRO A 262 -2.18 -21.59 -6.29
N THR A 263 -2.41 -22.28 -7.41
CA THR A 263 -1.61 -22.03 -8.61
C THR A 263 -2.41 -21.41 -9.73
N GLU A 264 -3.72 -21.24 -9.64
CA GLU A 264 -4.51 -20.74 -10.77
C GLU A 264 -4.77 -19.23 -10.65
N THR A 265 -4.40 -18.50 -11.70
CA THR A 265 -4.75 -17.08 -11.88
C THR A 265 -5.49 -16.90 -13.20
N LYS A 266 -6.67 -16.28 -13.15
CA LYS A 266 -7.45 -15.92 -14.33
C LYS A 266 -7.27 -14.45 -14.68
N PHE A 267 -6.94 -14.15 -15.93
CA PHE A 267 -7.01 -12.79 -16.47
C PHE A 267 -8.46 -12.49 -16.86
N ILE A 268 -9.08 -11.55 -16.18
CA ILE A 268 -10.48 -11.15 -16.41
C ILE A 268 -10.58 -10.20 -17.59
N SER A 269 -9.71 -9.19 -17.63
CA SER A 269 -9.67 -8.20 -18.69
C SER A 269 -8.28 -7.61 -18.84
N THR A 270 -7.99 -7.06 -20.01
CA THR A 270 -6.73 -6.40 -20.32
C THR A 270 -7.00 -5.05 -20.95
N ILE A 271 -6.43 -4.00 -20.37
CA ILE A 271 -6.60 -2.61 -20.80
C ILE A 271 -5.22 -2.13 -21.29
N PRO A 272 -5.08 -1.69 -22.56
CA PRO A 272 -3.83 -1.10 -23.01
C PRO A 272 -3.59 0.24 -22.30
N SER A 273 -2.32 0.55 -22.00
CA SER A 273 -1.96 1.91 -21.63
C SER A 273 -2.34 2.86 -22.75
N ARG A 274 -2.96 3.99 -22.41
CA ARG A 274 -3.21 5.06 -23.39
C ARG A 274 -1.91 5.72 -23.87
N PHE A 275 -0.83 5.53 -23.13
CA PHE A 275 0.48 6.08 -23.44
C PHE A 275 1.35 5.06 -24.21
N PRO A 276 1.82 5.38 -25.42
CA PRO A 276 2.61 4.45 -26.23
C PRO A 276 3.90 3.94 -25.55
N ASN A 277 4.61 4.82 -24.83
CA ASN A 277 5.90 4.54 -24.18
C ASN A 277 5.87 4.66 -22.66
N HIS A 278 4.69 4.80 -22.07
CA HIS A 278 4.53 4.94 -20.63
C HIS A 278 3.50 3.98 -20.08
N ILE A 279 3.57 3.74 -18.77
CA ILE A 279 2.55 3.04 -18.02
C ILE A 279 2.25 3.80 -16.73
N GLY A 280 0.97 4.08 -16.48
CA GLY A 280 0.49 4.78 -15.29
C GLY A 280 0.83 4.03 -14.00
N TYR A 281 1.26 4.79 -12.99
CA TYR A 281 1.42 4.33 -11.62
C TYR A 281 0.05 4.05 -10.99
N PHE A 282 -0.09 2.91 -10.33
CA PHE A 282 -1.30 2.54 -9.59
C PHE A 282 -0.92 1.88 -8.27
N HIS A 283 -1.54 2.35 -7.20
CA HIS A 283 -1.35 1.81 -5.84
C HIS A 283 -2.56 0.96 -5.40
N SER A 284 -3.76 1.35 -5.84
CA SER A 284 -5.02 0.66 -5.57
C SER A 284 -5.99 0.78 -6.75
N PHE A 285 -7.08 0.01 -6.69
CA PHE A 285 -8.14 -0.01 -7.70
C PHE A 285 -9.50 -0.17 -7.00
N GLY A 286 -10.61 0.03 -7.73
CA GLY A 286 -11.97 -0.07 -7.21
C GLY A 286 -12.68 -1.35 -7.64
N MET A 287 -13.68 -1.76 -6.87
CA MET A 287 -14.57 -2.88 -7.21
C MET A 287 -15.98 -2.60 -6.68
N THR A 288 -17.01 -3.02 -7.40
CA THR A 288 -18.39 -3.14 -6.90
C THR A 288 -18.78 -4.62 -6.90
N ASP A 289 -20.03 -4.94 -6.56
CA ASP A 289 -20.50 -6.33 -6.69
C ASP A 289 -20.39 -6.83 -8.17
N ASN A 290 -20.64 -5.95 -9.16
CA ASN A 290 -20.64 -6.29 -10.59
C ASN A 290 -19.45 -5.76 -11.42
N TYR A 291 -18.72 -4.74 -10.97
CA TYR A 291 -17.73 -4.04 -11.78
C TYR A 291 -16.34 -4.00 -11.14
N LEU A 292 -15.31 -3.98 -11.99
CA LEU A 292 -13.93 -3.65 -11.65
C LEU A 292 -13.61 -2.26 -12.22
N ILE A 293 -13.00 -1.40 -11.41
CA ILE A 293 -12.78 0.01 -11.73
C ILE A 293 -11.30 0.33 -11.68
N PHE A 294 -10.77 0.84 -12.78
CA PHE A 294 -9.39 1.32 -12.88
C PHE A 294 -9.41 2.82 -13.19
N CYS A 295 -8.62 3.59 -12.46
CA CYS A 295 -8.38 5.01 -12.74
C CYS A 295 -6.91 5.19 -13.16
N GLU A 296 -6.66 5.41 -14.46
CA GLU A 296 -5.32 5.68 -14.97
C GLU A 296 -4.97 7.16 -14.72
N GLN A 297 -4.04 7.41 -13.79
CA GLN A 297 -3.58 8.74 -13.40
C GLN A 297 -2.40 9.24 -14.26
N PRO A 298 -2.10 10.55 -14.27
CA PRO A 298 -1.03 11.13 -15.09
C PRO A 298 0.37 11.04 -14.45
N MET A 299 0.50 10.31 -13.33
CA MET A 299 1.79 9.85 -12.83
C MET A 299 2.16 8.54 -13.53
N VAL A 300 3.24 8.52 -14.30
CA VAL A 300 3.57 7.42 -15.22
C VAL A 300 5.03 7.00 -15.13
N TYR A 301 5.33 5.74 -15.39
CA TYR A 301 6.68 5.27 -15.65
C TYR A 301 7.02 5.38 -17.14
N ASP A 302 8.17 5.97 -17.46
CA ASP A 302 8.78 5.87 -18.79
C ASP A 302 9.37 4.45 -18.95
N VAL A 303 8.82 3.70 -19.91
CA VAL A 303 9.17 2.30 -20.13
C VAL A 303 10.58 2.15 -20.73
N ASN A 304 11.07 3.13 -21.47
CA ASN A 304 12.44 3.13 -21.98
C ASN A 304 13.44 3.38 -20.85
N LYS A 305 13.14 4.31 -19.94
CA LYS A 305 13.92 4.49 -18.71
C LYS A 305 13.92 3.22 -17.87
N LEU A 306 12.76 2.59 -17.65
CA LEU A 306 12.66 1.32 -16.93
C LEU A 306 13.52 0.22 -17.56
N LYS A 307 13.61 0.14 -18.89
CA LYS A 307 14.45 -0.85 -19.57
C LYS A 307 15.95 -0.64 -19.34
N GLN A 308 16.38 0.61 -19.20
CA GLN A 308 17.80 0.99 -19.14
C GLN A 308 18.28 1.41 -17.75
N HIS A 309 17.37 1.50 -16.77
CA HIS A 309 17.66 2.14 -15.47
C HIS A 309 18.84 1.50 -14.75
N LYS A 310 18.97 0.17 -14.76
CA LYS A 310 20.10 -0.54 -14.13
C LYS A 310 21.43 -0.15 -14.75
N ASP A 311 21.51 -0.20 -16.08
CA ASP A 311 22.73 0.14 -16.83
C ASP A 311 23.11 1.62 -16.66
N GLN A 312 22.12 2.49 -16.48
CA GLN A 312 22.31 3.92 -16.25
C GLN A 312 22.47 4.32 -14.78
N GLY A 313 22.38 3.37 -13.84
CA GLY A 313 22.43 3.68 -12.41
C GLY A 313 21.28 4.56 -11.94
N LYS A 314 20.09 4.40 -12.51
CA LYS A 314 18.86 5.10 -12.13
C LYS A 314 17.96 4.21 -11.27
N SER A 315 17.20 4.82 -10.39
CA SER A 315 16.18 4.19 -9.54
C SER A 315 14.82 4.12 -10.24
N PHE A 316 13.82 3.48 -9.62
CA PHE A 316 12.45 3.52 -10.13
C PHE A 316 11.84 4.92 -10.06
N ARG A 317 12.21 5.71 -9.04
CA ARG A 317 11.78 7.11 -8.87
C ARG A 317 12.27 8.00 -10.01
N ASP A 318 13.43 7.71 -10.60
CA ASP A 318 13.98 8.42 -11.77
C ASP A 318 13.27 8.05 -13.08
N CYS A 319 12.58 6.91 -13.09
CA CYS A 319 11.77 6.46 -14.23
C CYS A 319 10.34 6.99 -14.17
N LEU A 320 9.96 7.63 -13.05
CA LEU A 320 8.61 8.10 -12.79
C LEU A 320 8.47 9.59 -13.16
N GLU A 321 7.43 9.92 -13.92
CA GLU A 321 7.16 11.24 -14.48
C GLU A 321 5.72 11.66 -14.24
N TRP A 322 5.54 12.94 -13.91
CA TRP A 322 4.23 13.57 -13.95
C TRP A 322 4.02 14.15 -15.35
N MET A 323 2.86 13.89 -15.95
CA MET A 323 2.49 14.42 -17.27
C MET A 323 1.54 15.63 -17.10
N PRO A 324 2.07 16.86 -16.90
CA PRO A 324 1.24 18.03 -16.70
C PRO A 324 0.40 18.32 -17.96
N GLY A 325 -0.92 18.24 -17.85
CA GLY A 325 -1.86 18.39 -18.96
C GLY A 325 -2.68 17.14 -19.24
N GLU A 326 -2.21 15.97 -18.80
CA GLU A 326 -2.99 14.74 -18.84
C GLU A 326 -3.96 14.66 -17.66
N ARG A 327 -5.20 14.25 -17.94
CA ARG A 327 -6.27 14.08 -16.93
C ARG A 327 -6.43 12.60 -16.59
N ASN A 328 -7.09 12.28 -15.48
CA ASN A 328 -7.35 10.89 -15.11
C ASN A 328 -8.45 10.28 -15.98
N HIS A 329 -8.28 9.03 -16.38
CA HIS A 329 -9.28 8.25 -17.12
C HIS A 329 -9.82 7.11 -16.26
N PHE A 330 -11.15 6.97 -16.18
CA PHE A 330 -11.76 5.81 -15.55
C PHE A 330 -12.16 4.76 -16.58
N TYR A 331 -11.85 3.51 -16.28
CA TYR A 331 -12.24 2.33 -17.03
C TYR A 331 -13.09 1.43 -16.12
N ILE A 332 -14.21 0.94 -16.64
CA ILE A 332 -15.13 0.05 -15.92
C ILE A 332 -15.22 -1.26 -16.68
N VAL A 333 -14.95 -2.36 -15.99
CA VAL A 333 -15.00 -3.70 -16.56
C VAL A 333 -16.09 -4.50 -15.86
N ASP A 334 -16.99 -5.11 -16.62
CA ASP A 334 -17.95 -6.07 -16.10
C ASP A 334 -17.22 -7.31 -15.58
N LYS A 335 -17.36 -7.58 -14.28
CA LYS A 335 -16.60 -8.61 -13.54
C LYS A 335 -16.92 -10.02 -14.01
N ASN A 336 -18.13 -10.26 -14.54
CA ASN A 336 -18.60 -11.58 -14.95
C ASN A 336 -18.12 -11.93 -16.36
N THR A 337 -18.24 -10.99 -17.29
CA THR A 337 -17.94 -11.17 -18.72
C THR A 337 -16.51 -10.76 -19.08
N GLY A 338 -15.86 -9.93 -18.27
CA GLY A 338 -14.55 -9.34 -18.56
C GLY A 338 -14.58 -8.22 -19.61
N ARG A 339 -15.78 -7.84 -20.07
CA ARG A 339 -15.97 -6.81 -21.10
C ARG A 339 -15.76 -5.43 -20.51
N ASN A 340 -14.99 -4.61 -21.20
CA ASN A 340 -14.86 -3.19 -20.90
C ASN A 340 -16.16 -2.48 -21.28
N ILE A 341 -16.65 -1.61 -20.41
CA ILE A 341 -17.71 -0.66 -20.75
C ILE A 341 -17.01 0.47 -21.50
N GLU A 342 -17.25 0.57 -22.81
CA GLU A 342 -16.56 1.50 -23.72
C GLU A 342 -17.04 2.95 -23.54
N ILE A 343 -16.82 3.51 -22.34
CA ILE A 343 -17.12 4.89 -22.00
C ILE A 343 -15.82 5.57 -21.58
N ASN A 344 -15.48 6.66 -22.26
CA ASN A 344 -14.26 7.43 -21.98
C ASN A 344 -14.55 8.51 -20.93
N TYR A 345 -14.55 8.11 -19.65
CA TYR A 345 -14.65 9.05 -18.53
C TYR A 345 -13.33 9.76 -18.30
N VAL A 346 -13.34 11.08 -18.35
CA VAL A 346 -12.16 11.92 -18.15
C VAL A 346 -12.45 12.96 -17.11
N THR A 347 -11.59 13.07 -16.11
CA THR A 347 -11.71 14.06 -15.04
C THR A 347 -11.60 15.50 -15.54
N ASP A 348 -12.09 16.46 -14.76
CA ASP A 348 -12.06 17.88 -15.06
C ASP A 348 -10.64 18.47 -15.02
N ARG A 349 -9.77 17.87 -14.22
CA ARG A 349 -8.35 18.21 -14.07
C ARG A 349 -7.54 16.97 -13.67
N SER A 350 -6.22 17.10 -13.62
CA SER A 350 -5.32 16.06 -13.13
C SER A 350 -5.48 15.89 -11.61
N TYR A 351 -5.54 14.64 -11.17
CA TYR A 351 -5.52 14.23 -9.76
C TYR A 351 -4.45 13.16 -9.58
N PHE A 352 -3.66 13.29 -8.52
CA PHE A 352 -2.83 12.19 -8.03
C PHE A 352 -3.58 11.45 -6.91
N PHE A 353 -3.38 10.13 -6.75
CA PHE A 353 -3.95 9.38 -5.63
C PHE A 353 -3.17 8.11 -5.32
N PHE A 354 -3.25 7.68 -4.05
CA PHE A 354 -2.82 6.34 -3.63
C PHE A 354 -4.03 5.42 -3.41
N ASN A 355 -5.03 5.88 -2.66
CA ASN A 355 -6.07 4.99 -2.12
C ASN A 355 -7.47 5.32 -2.65
N PHE A 356 -8.11 4.32 -3.25
CA PHE A 356 -9.56 4.21 -3.26
C PHE A 356 -10.08 4.00 -1.83
N VAL A 357 -11.24 4.58 -1.52
CA VAL A 357 -11.95 4.36 -0.26
C VAL A 357 -12.91 3.19 -0.42
N ASN A 358 -13.88 3.34 -1.31
CA ASN A 358 -14.86 2.31 -1.67
C ASN A 358 -15.51 2.66 -3.01
N CYS A 359 -16.07 1.66 -3.68
CA CYS A 359 -16.92 1.86 -4.84
C CYS A 359 -18.25 1.13 -4.64
N TYR A 360 -19.34 1.64 -5.20
CA TYR A 360 -20.63 0.93 -5.17
C TYR A 360 -21.53 1.36 -6.32
N GLU A 361 -22.56 0.56 -6.59
CA GLU A 361 -23.56 0.83 -7.61
C GLU A 361 -24.78 1.54 -7.00
N SER A 362 -25.33 2.53 -7.70
CA SER A 362 -26.54 3.23 -7.32
C SER A 362 -27.39 3.55 -8.55
N GLY A 363 -28.35 2.68 -8.86
CA GLY A 363 -29.08 2.75 -10.13
C GLY A 363 -28.13 2.56 -11.31
N GLU A 364 -28.20 3.45 -12.30
CA GLU A 364 -27.35 3.43 -13.49
C GLU A 364 -26.03 4.21 -13.29
N HIS A 365 -25.51 4.25 -12.06
CA HIS A 365 -24.27 4.95 -11.73
C HIS A 365 -23.34 4.08 -10.90
N VAL A 366 -22.04 4.20 -11.17
CA VAL A 366 -20.99 3.70 -10.29
C VAL A 366 -20.42 4.88 -9.50
N ILE A 367 -20.44 4.74 -8.18
CA ILE A 367 -19.92 5.74 -7.24
C ILE A 367 -18.53 5.31 -6.81
N VAL A 368 -17.58 6.24 -6.85
CA VAL A 368 -16.17 6.00 -6.59
C VAL A 368 -15.65 7.05 -5.62
N ASP A 369 -15.34 6.65 -4.40
CA ASP A 369 -14.76 7.53 -3.39
C ASP A 369 -13.25 7.30 -3.29
N MET A 370 -12.46 8.38 -3.32
CA MET A 370 -10.99 8.33 -3.38
C MET A 370 -10.36 9.43 -2.53
N LEU A 371 -9.15 9.18 -2.02
CA LEU A 371 -8.30 10.21 -1.42
C LEU A 371 -7.37 10.77 -2.50
N THR A 372 -7.61 12.01 -2.91
CA THR A 372 -6.96 12.64 -4.05
C THR A 372 -6.11 13.83 -3.65
N TYR A 373 -5.05 14.08 -4.41
CA TYR A 373 -4.13 15.19 -4.29
C TYR A 373 -4.21 16.06 -5.54
N ASP A 374 -3.91 17.34 -5.40
CA ASP A 374 -3.82 18.26 -6.54
C ASP A 374 -2.61 17.95 -7.45
N GLY A 375 -1.58 17.27 -6.91
CA GLY A 375 -0.40 16.81 -7.62
C GLY A 375 0.38 15.75 -6.84
N PRO A 376 1.52 15.28 -7.39
CA PRO A 376 2.27 14.17 -6.80
C PRO A 376 3.30 14.56 -5.75
N GLU A 377 3.32 15.83 -5.31
CA GLU A 377 4.33 16.38 -4.40
C GLU A 377 4.43 15.63 -3.07
N ILE A 378 3.37 14.92 -2.68
CA ILE A 378 3.38 14.02 -1.52
C ILE A 378 4.48 12.96 -1.62
N MET A 379 4.80 12.45 -2.81
CA MET A 379 5.93 11.51 -3.00
C MET A 379 7.25 12.17 -2.58
N ASP A 380 7.43 13.45 -2.90
CA ASP A 380 8.62 14.18 -2.47
C ASP A 380 8.58 14.56 -0.99
N SER A 381 7.44 14.52 -0.31
CA SER A 381 7.41 14.66 1.16
C SER A 381 7.90 13.40 1.88
N MET A 382 8.02 12.26 1.17
CA MET A 382 8.41 10.96 1.75
C MET A 382 9.91 10.71 1.81
N TRP A 383 10.76 11.67 1.43
CA TRP A 383 12.21 11.60 1.67
C TRP A 383 12.50 11.57 3.17
N VAL A 384 13.33 10.63 3.63
CA VAL A 384 13.62 10.40 5.05
C VAL A 384 14.14 11.66 5.75
N GLU A 385 14.97 12.45 5.07
CA GLU A 385 15.47 13.72 5.57
C GLU A 385 14.33 14.70 5.89
N LYS A 386 13.35 14.81 4.99
CA LYS A 386 12.17 15.67 5.19
C LYS A 386 11.30 15.17 6.34
N LEU A 387 11.08 13.86 6.43
CA LEU A 387 10.30 13.25 7.51
C LEU A 387 10.93 13.45 8.90
N LYS A 388 12.27 13.50 8.99
CA LYS A 388 13.00 13.79 10.23
C LYS A 388 13.00 15.28 10.61
N SER A 389 12.81 16.17 9.65
CA SER A 389 12.88 17.63 9.84
C SER A 389 11.59 18.24 10.45
N SER A 390 11.71 19.36 11.18
CA SER A 390 10.59 20.17 11.69
C SER A 390 10.02 21.19 10.69
N GLY A 391 10.57 21.28 9.48
CA GLY A 391 10.35 22.45 8.63
C GLY A 391 8.94 22.50 8.03
N SER A 392 8.17 23.53 8.39
CA SER A 392 6.98 23.96 7.64
C SER A 392 7.27 24.26 6.17
N ASP A 393 8.55 24.49 5.83
CA ASP A 393 9.01 24.86 4.50
C ASP A 393 9.01 23.68 3.50
N PHE A 394 8.80 22.45 3.97
CA PHE A 394 8.89 21.24 3.14
C PHE A 394 7.54 20.64 2.74
N TYR A 395 6.44 21.07 3.37
CA TYR A 395 5.10 20.57 3.10
C TYR A 395 4.27 21.70 2.48
N GLY A 396 4.22 21.74 1.15
CA GLY A 396 3.35 22.66 0.41
C GLY A 396 1.90 22.22 0.47
N ASP A 397 0.97 23.15 0.24
CA ASP A 397 -0.48 22.88 0.27
C ASP A 397 -0.90 21.76 -0.71
N SER A 398 -0.17 21.59 -1.83
CA SER A 398 -0.39 20.53 -2.83
C SER A 398 -0.06 19.11 -2.35
N SER A 399 0.66 18.96 -1.23
CA SER A 399 1.01 17.65 -0.67
C SER A 399 -0.10 17.05 0.20
N THR A 400 -1.27 17.67 0.29
CA THR A 400 -2.36 17.23 1.16
C THR A 400 -3.52 16.64 0.36
N SER A 401 -4.03 15.50 0.81
CA SER A 401 -5.14 14.77 0.19
C SER A 401 -6.51 15.30 0.61
N ARG A 402 -7.53 15.04 -0.21
CA ARG A 402 -8.95 15.26 0.12
C ARG A 402 -9.79 14.04 -0.25
N LEU A 403 -10.88 13.83 0.49
CA LEU A 403 -11.89 12.85 0.13
C LEU A 403 -12.81 13.41 -0.97
N MET A 404 -12.82 12.75 -2.13
CA MET A 404 -13.62 13.13 -3.29
C MET A 404 -14.46 11.95 -3.79
N ARG A 405 -15.70 12.26 -4.21
CA ARG A 405 -16.66 11.32 -4.81
C ARG A 405 -16.82 11.59 -6.30
N PHE A 406 -16.38 10.64 -7.11
CA PHE A 406 -16.63 10.59 -8.54
C PHE A 406 -17.90 9.76 -8.79
N VAL A 407 -18.74 10.22 -9.70
CA VAL A 407 -20.02 9.57 -10.05
C VAL A 407 -20.02 9.31 -11.55
N LEU A 408 -19.97 8.03 -11.92
CA LEU A 408 -19.77 7.55 -13.28
C LEU A 408 -21.10 6.99 -13.82
N PRO A 409 -21.82 7.70 -14.71
CA PRO A 409 -23.08 7.22 -15.28
C PRO A 409 -22.85 6.11 -16.30
N LEU A 410 -23.55 5.00 -16.18
CA LEU A 410 -23.54 3.87 -17.11
C LEU A 410 -24.44 4.11 -18.34
N ASN A 411 -25.49 4.92 -18.18
CA ASN A 411 -26.27 5.45 -19.29
C ASN A 411 -25.72 6.82 -19.72
N TYR A 412 -25.22 6.90 -20.96
CA TYR A 412 -24.50 8.05 -21.48
C TYR A 412 -25.03 8.54 -22.83
N MET A 413 -26.26 8.18 -23.22
CA MET A 413 -26.76 8.44 -24.57
C MET A 413 -26.95 9.94 -24.87
N GLU A 414 -27.26 10.75 -23.87
CA GLU A 414 -27.52 12.18 -24.02
C GLU A 414 -26.23 13.02 -24.02
N GLN A 415 -26.20 14.07 -24.84
CA GLN A 415 -25.05 14.96 -25.05
C GLN A 415 -25.29 16.32 -24.40
N GLY A 416 -24.22 16.97 -23.91
CA GLY A 416 -24.26 18.35 -23.45
C GLY A 416 -25.06 18.62 -22.17
N ILE A 417 -25.60 17.59 -21.53
CA ILE A 417 -26.31 17.68 -20.24
C ILE A 417 -25.51 17.02 -19.12
N ASN A 418 -25.82 17.39 -17.87
CA ASN A 418 -25.27 16.69 -16.71
C ASN A 418 -26.04 15.38 -16.47
N LEU A 419 -25.42 14.25 -16.80
CA LEU A 419 -25.95 12.89 -16.62
C LEU A 419 -26.12 12.49 -15.13
N ASN A 420 -25.60 13.30 -14.22
CA ASN A 420 -25.75 13.13 -12.77
C ASN A 420 -26.84 14.03 -12.18
N PHE A 421 -27.51 14.85 -12.99
CA PHE A 421 -28.55 15.77 -12.54
C PHE A 421 -29.71 15.02 -11.88
N GLY A 422 -30.31 15.62 -10.86
CA GLY A 422 -31.37 15.05 -10.03
C GLY A 422 -30.83 14.30 -8.82
N GLN A 423 -30.06 13.22 -9.04
CA GLN A 423 -29.62 12.32 -7.96
C GLN A 423 -28.27 12.73 -7.34
N TRP A 424 -27.33 13.21 -8.14
CA TRP A 424 -25.93 13.44 -7.73
C TRP A 424 -25.47 14.85 -8.09
N ASN A 425 -26.28 15.88 -7.79
CA ASN A 425 -26.09 17.26 -8.28
C ASN A 425 -24.74 17.91 -7.90
N GLU A 426 -24.05 17.40 -6.89
CA GLU A 426 -22.75 17.91 -6.43
C GLU A 426 -21.55 17.34 -7.21
N ALA A 427 -21.77 16.31 -8.03
CA ALA A 427 -20.78 15.74 -8.95
C ALA A 427 -21.34 15.77 -10.37
N THR A 428 -20.60 16.28 -11.35
CA THR A 428 -21.11 16.41 -12.72
C THR A 428 -20.50 15.39 -13.65
N ALA A 429 -21.27 14.88 -14.60
CA ALA A 429 -20.80 14.07 -15.71
C ALA A 429 -21.44 14.58 -17.00
N ILE A 430 -20.67 15.24 -17.85
CA ILE A 430 -21.18 15.87 -19.08
C ILE A 430 -20.51 15.22 -20.27
N ARG A 431 -21.32 14.59 -21.13
CA ARG A 431 -20.84 14.01 -22.38
C ARG A 431 -20.62 15.11 -23.41
N ASN A 432 -19.42 15.13 -23.97
CA ASN A 432 -18.98 15.94 -25.09
C ASN A 432 -18.36 15.01 -26.14
N ASN A 433 -19.10 14.74 -27.22
CA ASN A 433 -18.72 13.77 -28.26
C ASN A 433 -18.50 12.37 -27.66
N ASP A 434 -17.29 11.84 -27.76
CA ASP A 434 -16.91 10.50 -27.31
C ASP A 434 -16.37 10.48 -25.88
N MET A 435 -16.39 11.61 -25.18
CA MET A 435 -15.82 11.77 -23.84
C MET A 435 -16.88 12.22 -22.84
N ILE A 436 -16.84 11.69 -21.62
CA ILE A 436 -17.62 12.19 -20.50
C ILE A 436 -16.69 12.93 -19.56
N ASN A 437 -16.83 14.25 -19.49
CA ASN A 437 -16.06 15.06 -18.55
C ASN A 437 -16.72 14.96 -17.17
N ILE A 438 -15.99 14.42 -16.20
CA ILE A 438 -16.47 14.23 -14.83
C ILE A 438 -15.81 15.22 -13.88
N ARG A 439 -16.59 15.78 -12.97
CA ARG A 439 -16.10 16.61 -11.86
C ARG A 439 -16.60 16.00 -10.55
N PRO A 440 -15.72 15.71 -9.58
CA PRO A 440 -16.12 15.08 -8.34
C PRO A 440 -16.83 16.05 -7.39
N LYS A 441 -17.62 15.48 -6.46
CA LYS A 441 -18.01 16.15 -5.22
C LYS A 441 -16.84 16.10 -4.25
N ILE A 442 -16.50 17.22 -3.63
CA ILE A 442 -15.59 17.26 -2.48
C ILE A 442 -16.41 16.92 -1.24
N ILE A 443 -16.10 15.81 -0.56
CA ILE A 443 -16.84 15.38 0.63
C ILE A 443 -16.43 16.18 1.86
N THR A 444 -15.13 16.32 2.10
CA THR A 444 -14.60 17.05 3.27
C THR A 444 -13.95 18.37 2.85
N ARG A 445 -14.15 19.42 3.65
CA ARG A 445 -13.45 20.69 3.46
C ARG A 445 -11.99 20.63 3.90
N ASP A 446 -11.69 19.81 4.89
CA ASP A 446 -10.34 19.63 5.42
C ASP A 446 -9.51 18.65 4.55
N TYR A 447 -8.20 18.68 4.77
CA TYR A 447 -7.18 18.06 3.94
C TYR A 447 -6.16 17.28 4.78
N GLY A 448 -5.39 16.39 4.15
CA GLY A 448 -4.25 15.74 4.79
C GLY A 448 -4.62 14.44 5.51
N MET A 449 -5.44 13.62 4.86
CA MET A 449 -5.95 12.35 5.40
C MET A 449 -5.59 11.18 4.48
N GLU A 450 -5.19 10.04 5.02
CA GLU A 450 -4.79 8.86 4.25
C GLU A 450 -5.20 7.55 4.94
N ASN A 451 -4.90 6.44 4.27
CA ASN A 451 -5.17 5.08 4.71
C ASN A 451 -6.65 4.89 5.10
N PRO A 452 -7.57 5.09 4.14
CA PRO A 452 -8.99 5.01 4.40
C PRO A 452 -9.39 3.58 4.75
N LYS A 453 -10.33 3.45 5.67
CA LYS A 453 -10.92 2.18 6.09
C LYS A 453 -12.41 2.33 6.30
N ILE A 454 -13.14 1.29 5.97
CA ILE A 454 -14.58 1.20 6.21
C ILE A 454 -14.88 -0.08 6.97
N ASN A 455 -16.12 -0.23 7.43
CA ASN A 455 -16.57 -1.53 7.91
C ASN A 455 -16.51 -2.55 6.75
N PRO A 456 -15.76 -3.66 6.88
CA PRO A 456 -15.58 -4.61 5.80
C PRO A 456 -16.87 -5.25 5.28
N TYR A 457 -17.96 -5.24 6.06
CA TYR A 457 -19.28 -5.72 5.61
C TYR A 457 -19.96 -4.80 4.58
N PHE A 458 -19.43 -3.59 4.39
CA PHE A 458 -19.95 -2.58 3.46
C PHE A 458 -19.01 -2.33 2.27
N ASN A 459 -17.92 -3.10 2.16
CA ASN A 459 -17.08 -3.08 0.95
C ASN A 459 -17.95 -3.32 -0.29
N PHE A 460 -17.69 -2.56 -1.36
CA PHE A 460 -18.33 -2.71 -2.67
C PHE A 460 -19.82 -2.35 -2.72
N ARG A 461 -20.36 -1.82 -1.61
CA ARG A 461 -21.77 -1.46 -1.40
C ARG A 461 -21.90 -0.05 -0.82
N ARG A 462 -23.14 0.46 -0.86
CA ARG A 462 -23.46 1.74 -0.24
C ARG A 462 -23.08 1.71 1.24
N TYR A 463 -22.38 2.75 1.67
CA TYR A 463 -21.83 2.92 3.01
C TYR A 463 -21.92 4.39 3.42
N ASN A 464 -21.86 4.66 4.71
CA ASN A 464 -22.03 5.98 5.31
C ASN A 464 -20.74 6.49 5.97
N TYR A 465 -19.84 5.62 6.42
CA TYR A 465 -18.69 6.00 7.22
C TYR A 465 -17.37 5.50 6.66
N THR A 466 -16.39 6.39 6.59
CA THR A 466 -14.98 6.05 6.42
C THR A 466 -14.15 6.58 7.59
N TYR A 467 -13.06 5.89 7.88
CA TYR A 467 -12.10 6.20 8.92
C TYR A 467 -10.75 6.45 8.27
N VAL A 468 -10.16 7.60 8.56
CA VAL A 468 -8.90 8.05 7.97
C VAL A 468 -7.93 8.48 9.06
N VAL A 469 -6.64 8.53 8.73
CA VAL A 469 -5.59 9.00 9.63
C VAL A 469 -4.80 10.15 9.01
N GLY A 470 -4.37 11.09 9.83
CA GLY A 470 -3.38 12.09 9.41
C GLY A 470 -1.98 11.47 9.39
N TRP A 471 -1.74 10.60 8.41
CA TRP A 471 -0.56 9.74 8.26
C TRP A 471 0.77 10.53 8.13
N MET A 472 1.47 10.50 6.99
CA MET A 472 2.65 11.35 6.76
C MET A 472 2.28 12.83 6.80
N HIS A 473 1.01 13.13 6.50
CA HIS A 473 0.43 14.45 6.66
C HIS A 473 0.41 14.93 8.11
N GLY A 474 0.35 14.03 9.10
CA GLY A 474 0.38 14.40 10.52
C GLY A 474 1.78 14.73 11.04
N LEU A 475 2.81 14.58 10.19
CA LEU A 475 4.11 15.19 10.45
C LEU A 475 4.09 16.69 10.11
N HIS A 476 3.08 17.17 9.38
CA HIS A 476 2.86 18.60 9.16
C HIS A 476 2.02 19.20 10.32
N PRO A 477 2.58 20.10 11.14
CA PRO A 477 1.86 20.67 12.30
C PRO A 477 0.64 21.54 11.97
N ARG A 478 0.44 21.96 10.70
CA ARG A 478 -0.74 22.75 10.28
C ARG A 478 -1.86 21.89 9.70
N ASN A 479 -1.67 20.59 9.57
CA ASN A 479 -2.70 19.70 9.04
C ASN A 479 -3.82 19.50 10.08
N THR A 480 -5.08 19.70 9.67
CA THR A 480 -6.26 19.48 10.51
C THR A 480 -6.30 18.07 11.11
N PHE A 481 -5.89 17.06 10.33
CA PHE A 481 -5.88 15.65 10.74
C PHE A 481 -4.58 15.24 11.45
N SER A 482 -3.67 16.18 11.73
CA SER A 482 -2.43 15.87 12.44
C SER A 482 -2.70 15.14 13.75
N ASN A 483 -1.93 14.07 13.98
CA ASN A 483 -1.96 13.25 15.20
C ASN A 483 -3.38 12.73 15.53
N SER A 484 -4.16 12.38 14.50
CA SER A 484 -5.57 12.01 14.68
C SER A 484 -6.03 10.82 13.84
N ILE A 485 -7.06 10.16 14.36
CA ILE A 485 -7.90 9.19 13.66
C ILE A 485 -9.29 9.82 13.56
N THR A 486 -9.81 9.92 12.35
CA THR A 486 -11.05 10.67 12.07
C THR A 486 -12.05 9.79 11.35
N LYS A 487 -13.26 9.71 11.91
CA LYS A 487 -14.46 9.21 11.25
C LYS A 487 -15.06 10.32 10.40
N ILE A 488 -15.48 9.99 9.19
CA ILE A 488 -16.13 10.90 8.24
C ILE A 488 -17.44 10.26 7.81
N ASP A 489 -18.54 11.00 7.96
CA ASP A 489 -19.80 10.72 7.29
C ASP A 489 -19.69 11.15 5.82
N VAL A 490 -19.78 10.20 4.88
CA VAL A 490 -19.44 10.45 3.47
C VAL A 490 -20.52 11.19 2.69
N ASP A 491 -21.70 11.39 3.29
CA ASP A 491 -22.79 12.11 2.65
C ASP A 491 -22.80 13.58 3.06
N THR A 492 -22.63 13.81 4.36
CA THR A 492 -22.65 15.14 4.97
C THR A 492 -21.27 15.79 5.06
N GLY A 493 -20.19 14.99 5.01
CA GLY A 493 -18.82 15.44 5.26
C GLY A 493 -18.51 15.73 6.73
N MET A 494 -19.44 15.43 7.65
CA MET A 494 -19.23 15.66 9.09
C MET A 494 -18.16 14.72 9.64
N THR A 495 -17.32 15.25 10.54
CA THR A 495 -16.20 14.51 11.12
C THR A 495 -16.36 14.32 12.61
N THR A 496 -15.92 13.16 13.11
CA THR A 496 -15.74 12.88 14.54
C THR A 496 -14.30 12.42 14.74
N VAL A 497 -13.58 13.05 15.66
CA VAL A 497 -12.11 12.96 15.72
C VAL A 497 -11.64 12.44 17.06
N TRP A 498 -10.74 11.46 17.04
CA TRP A 498 -9.86 11.17 18.16
C TRP A 498 -8.48 11.78 17.88
N LYS A 499 -7.96 12.58 18.82
CA LYS A 499 -6.60 13.14 18.77
C LYS A 499 -5.78 12.59 19.91
N THR A 500 -4.49 12.36 19.65
CA THR A 500 -3.54 11.90 20.66
C THR A 500 -3.31 12.94 21.77
N GLY A 501 -3.42 14.22 21.43
CA GLY A 501 -3.07 15.34 22.31
C GLY A 501 -1.56 15.62 22.41
N ASN A 502 -0.74 14.86 21.67
CA ASN A 502 0.72 14.97 21.65
C ASN A 502 1.22 15.10 20.20
N GLU A 503 1.95 16.18 19.91
CA GLU A 503 2.46 16.51 18.57
C GLU A 503 3.46 15.48 18.01
N PHE A 504 4.07 14.67 18.87
CA PHE A 504 5.02 13.62 18.47
C PHE A 504 4.37 12.25 18.27
N GLU A 505 3.07 12.10 18.54
CA GLU A 505 2.35 10.83 18.44
C GLU A 505 1.60 10.73 17.12
N HIS A 506 1.97 9.75 16.29
CA HIS A 506 1.49 9.60 14.92
C HIS A 506 0.72 8.29 14.78
N PRO A 507 -0.62 8.34 14.70
CA PRO A 507 -1.42 7.15 14.44
C PRO A 507 -1.16 6.65 13.02
N SER A 508 -1.09 5.33 12.89
CA SER A 508 -0.93 4.64 11.62
C SER A 508 -2.26 4.13 11.10
N GLU A 509 -2.26 3.48 9.93
CA GLU A 509 -3.47 2.87 9.39
C GLU A 509 -4.22 2.03 10.44
N ILE A 510 -5.54 2.14 10.42
CA ILE A 510 -6.41 1.44 11.36
C ILE A 510 -6.87 0.10 10.82
N VAL A 511 -7.29 -0.79 11.71
CA VAL A 511 -8.22 -1.87 11.36
C VAL A 511 -9.57 -1.61 12.00
N PHE A 512 -10.64 -1.87 11.25
CA PHE A 512 -12.00 -1.88 11.77
C PHE A 512 -12.38 -3.33 12.06
N VAL A 513 -12.62 -3.65 13.34
CA VAL A 513 -13.13 -4.96 13.76
C VAL A 513 -14.62 -4.80 14.05
N PRO A 514 -15.51 -5.34 13.20
CA PRO A 514 -16.95 -5.20 13.39
C PRO A 514 -17.42 -6.00 14.60
N ASN A 515 -18.41 -5.47 15.33
CA ASN A 515 -19.15 -6.26 16.30
C ASN A 515 -19.93 -7.36 15.54
N PRO A 516 -19.70 -8.65 15.81
CA PRO A 516 -20.38 -9.74 15.10
C PRO A 516 -21.90 -9.73 15.27
N SER A 517 -22.40 -9.11 16.34
CA SER A 517 -23.82 -8.94 16.62
C SER A 517 -24.30 -7.51 16.38
N GLY A 518 -23.47 -6.66 15.78
CA GLY A 518 -23.78 -5.26 15.54
C GLY A 518 -24.81 -5.08 14.43
N THR A 519 -25.66 -4.06 14.59
CA THR A 519 -26.73 -3.73 13.63
C THR A 519 -26.47 -2.43 12.87
N CYS A 520 -25.47 -1.66 13.28
CA CYS A 520 -25.09 -0.38 12.66
C CYS A 520 -23.74 -0.51 11.96
N GLU A 521 -23.53 0.27 10.90
CA GLU A 521 -22.29 0.26 10.11
C GLU A 521 -21.05 0.58 10.95
N ASP A 522 -21.18 1.45 11.94
CA ASP A 522 -20.13 1.91 12.83
C ASP A 522 -20.10 1.18 14.18
N ASP A 523 -20.82 0.06 14.33
CA ASP A 523 -20.73 -0.79 15.51
C ASP A 523 -19.50 -1.70 15.43
N GLY A 524 -18.41 -1.22 16.01
CA GLY A 524 -17.14 -1.92 16.00
C GLY A 524 -16.06 -1.23 16.82
N VAL A 525 -14.86 -1.81 16.76
CA VAL A 525 -13.67 -1.32 17.42
C VAL A 525 -12.62 -0.98 16.36
N ILE A 526 -12.05 0.20 16.47
CA ILE A 526 -10.90 0.64 15.68
C ILE A 526 -9.64 0.31 16.47
N ILE A 527 -8.67 -0.31 15.81
CA ILE A 527 -7.36 -0.58 16.41
C ILE A 527 -6.29 0.10 15.56
N SER A 528 -5.39 0.85 16.18
CA SER A 528 -4.29 1.55 15.49
C SER A 528 -3.01 1.55 16.32
N CYS A 529 -1.87 1.43 15.63
CA CYS A 529 -0.56 1.69 16.23
C CYS A 529 -0.29 3.20 16.23
N VAL A 530 0.07 3.74 17.39
CA VAL A 530 0.51 5.13 17.55
C VAL A 530 2.00 5.13 17.78
N THR A 531 2.76 5.69 16.84
CA THR A 531 4.21 5.80 16.95
C THR A 531 4.59 7.14 17.52
N ASN A 532 5.43 7.16 18.55
CA ASN A 532 6.00 8.39 19.05
C ASN A 532 7.36 8.68 18.38
N SER A 533 7.45 9.80 17.66
CA SER A 533 8.63 10.15 16.86
C SER A 533 9.81 10.68 17.69
N ARG A 534 9.63 10.86 19.00
CA ARG A 534 10.61 11.44 19.91
C ARG A 534 10.97 10.54 21.08
N ASP A 535 9.98 9.89 21.70
CA ASP A 535 10.15 8.90 22.76
C ASP A 535 9.89 7.50 22.22
N ARG A 536 10.92 6.65 22.21
CA ARG A 536 10.81 5.28 21.67
C ARG A 536 9.85 4.41 22.48
N GLN A 537 9.73 4.66 23.79
CA GLN A 537 8.82 3.93 24.68
C GLN A 537 7.42 4.55 24.73
N GLY A 538 7.23 5.71 24.12
CA GLY A 538 5.94 6.40 24.06
C GLY A 538 4.99 5.88 22.97
N SER A 539 5.35 4.80 22.29
CA SER A 539 4.48 4.19 21.26
C SER A 539 3.54 3.17 21.87
N PHE A 540 2.30 3.11 21.38
CA PHE A 540 1.26 2.27 21.96
C PHE A 540 0.26 1.78 20.91
N LEU A 541 -0.52 0.77 21.27
CA LEU A 541 -1.69 0.34 20.51
C LEU A 541 -2.94 0.98 21.13
N VAL A 542 -3.79 1.63 20.33
CA VAL A 542 -5.03 2.26 20.80
C VAL A 542 -6.25 1.52 20.28
N PHE A 543 -7.28 1.46 21.13
CA PHE A 543 -8.59 0.87 20.82
C PHE A 543 -9.66 1.96 20.96
N LEU A 544 -10.36 2.26 19.87
CA LEU A 544 -11.43 3.27 19.86
C LEU A 544 -12.77 2.62 19.58
N ASN A 545 -13.83 3.13 20.19
CA ASN A 545 -15.19 2.81 19.79
C ASN A 545 -15.47 3.51 18.44
N ALA A 546 -15.81 2.74 17.41
CA ALA A 546 -15.94 3.29 16.06
C ALA A 546 -17.17 4.21 15.88
N CYS A 547 -18.18 4.08 16.75
CA CYS A 547 -19.37 4.91 16.68
C CYS A 547 -19.08 6.35 17.14
N ASN A 548 -18.45 6.51 18.31
CA ASN A 548 -18.25 7.82 18.95
C ASN A 548 -16.79 8.30 19.01
N MET A 549 -15.84 7.50 18.49
CA MET A 549 -14.39 7.77 18.51
C MET A 549 -13.79 7.93 19.92
N HIS A 550 -14.50 7.53 20.97
CA HIS A 550 -13.93 7.52 22.32
C HIS A 550 -12.88 6.42 22.45
N GLU A 551 -11.79 6.75 23.12
CA GLU A 551 -10.78 5.78 23.49
C GLU A 551 -11.31 4.83 24.56
N MET A 552 -11.30 3.54 24.23
CA MET A 552 -11.72 2.47 25.12
C MET A 552 -10.56 2.01 25.99
N ALA A 553 -9.43 1.74 25.35
CA ALA A 553 -8.23 1.22 25.99
C ALA A 553 -6.98 1.53 25.17
N ARG A 554 -5.82 1.39 25.80
CA ARG A 554 -4.52 1.38 25.13
C ARG A 554 -3.59 0.33 25.72
N ALA A 555 -2.70 -0.20 24.90
CA ALA A 555 -1.67 -1.14 25.31
C ALA A 555 -0.27 -0.55 25.05
N ASN A 556 0.51 -0.41 26.12
CA ASN A 556 1.91 0.04 26.04
C ASN A 556 2.84 -1.18 26.12
N PHE A 557 4.03 -1.05 25.56
CA PHE A 557 5.02 -2.12 25.52
C PHE A 557 6.39 -1.57 25.91
N ASP A 558 7.20 -2.40 26.58
CA ASP A 558 8.58 -2.04 26.92
C ASP A 558 9.51 -2.03 25.70
N GLU A 559 9.03 -2.57 24.57
CA GLU A 559 9.72 -2.54 23.28
C GLU A 559 9.08 -1.51 22.34
N PRO A 560 9.88 -0.76 21.58
CA PRO A 560 9.38 0.29 20.71
C PRO A 560 8.64 -0.28 19.49
N ILE A 561 7.51 0.34 19.15
CA ILE A 561 6.75 0.06 17.93
C ILE A 561 7.36 0.87 16.77
N PRO A 562 7.64 0.25 15.60
CA PRO A 562 8.21 0.94 14.45
C PRO A 562 7.18 1.82 13.76
N PHE A 563 7.62 2.88 13.08
CA PHE A 563 6.73 3.63 12.18
C PHE A 563 6.46 2.84 10.90
N GLY A 564 5.23 2.39 10.71
CA GLY A 564 4.77 1.65 9.56
C GLY A 564 3.49 2.23 8.95
N SER A 565 3.01 1.59 7.89
CA SER A 565 1.94 2.14 7.06
C SER A 565 0.69 1.31 7.01
N HIS A 566 0.80 -0.02 6.97
CA HIS A 566 -0.33 -0.86 6.63
C HIS A 566 -0.59 -1.95 7.66
N THR A 567 -1.87 -2.25 7.86
CA THR A 567 -2.37 -3.21 8.83
C THR A 567 -3.28 -4.25 8.20
N HIS A 568 -3.33 -5.41 8.84
CA HIS A 568 -4.29 -6.47 8.55
C HIS A 568 -4.71 -7.14 9.85
N PHE A 569 -5.97 -7.57 9.96
CA PHE A 569 -6.46 -8.25 11.16
C PHE A 569 -6.88 -9.68 10.83
N VAL A 570 -6.19 -10.66 11.41
CA VAL A 570 -6.57 -12.07 11.35
C VAL A 570 -7.48 -12.36 12.53
N GLN A 571 -8.79 -12.33 12.31
CA GLN A 571 -9.79 -12.64 13.33
C GLN A 571 -9.67 -14.10 13.76
N ARG A 572 -9.72 -14.35 15.08
CA ARG A 572 -9.82 -15.70 15.66
C ARG A 572 -11.11 -15.79 16.45
N PHE A 573 -12.04 -16.61 15.97
CA PHE A 573 -13.26 -16.93 16.72
C PHE A 573 -12.91 -17.94 17.82
N VAL A 574 -13.53 -17.76 19.00
CA VAL A 574 -13.45 -18.71 20.12
C VAL A 574 -14.73 -19.51 20.17
#